data_AF-A0A7W0KVP3-F1
#
_entry.id   AF-A0A7W0KVP3-F1
#
_cell.length_a   1.000
_cell.length_b   1.000
_cell.length_c   1.000
_cell.angle_alpha   90.00
_cell.angle_beta   90.00
_cell.angle_gamma   90.00
#
_symmetry.space_group_name_H-M   'P 1'
#
loop_
_entity.id
_entity.type
_entity.pdbx_description
1 polymer ?
#
loop_
_entity_poly.entity_id
_entity_poly.type
_entity_poly.pdbx_seq_one_letter_code
_entity_poly.pdbx_strand_id
1 'polypeptide(L)'
;MDLGELTADDVCVEAVHGPVAHEGEFTERVHVVELAPVGDGTFAGQIAIGIAGSYGVSTRVSPVHPDLASRFDLGRVGPGGRSHR
;
A
#
# COMPACT_ATOMS: atom_id res chain seq x y z
N MET A 1 3.39 -6.38 -8.26
CA MET A 1 4.49 -5.68 -7.56
C MET A 1 5.56 -6.71 -7.23
N ASP A 2 6.82 -6.33 -7.14
CA ASP A 2 7.87 -7.23 -6.64
C ASP A 2 8.09 -6.96 -5.15
N LEU A 3 7.77 -7.94 -4.30
CA LEU A 3 7.87 -7.84 -2.83
C LEU A 3 9.24 -8.34 -2.31
N GLY A 4 10.13 -8.84 -3.17
CA GLY A 4 11.39 -9.45 -2.75
C GLY A 4 11.13 -10.69 -1.87
N GLU A 5 11.70 -10.70 -0.66
CA GLU A 5 11.53 -11.79 0.31
C GLU A 5 10.26 -11.66 1.17
N LEU A 6 9.53 -10.55 1.06
CA LEU A 6 8.30 -10.34 1.83
C LEU A 6 7.14 -11.13 1.23
N THR A 7 6.35 -11.75 2.10
CA THR A 7 5.11 -12.43 1.74
C THR A 7 3.94 -11.44 1.74
N ALA A 8 2.80 -11.86 1.19
CA ALA A 8 1.58 -11.06 1.22
C ALA A 8 1.08 -10.79 2.65
N ASP A 9 1.39 -11.68 3.61
CA ASP A 9 1.03 -11.52 5.01
C ASP A 9 1.93 -10.50 5.74
N ASP A 10 3.08 -10.14 5.18
CA ASP A 10 4.00 -9.15 5.77
C ASP A 10 3.63 -7.70 5.41
N VAL A 11 2.65 -7.50 4.53
CA VAL A 11 2.30 -6.18 3.99
C VAL A 11 0.79 -5.96 3.91
N CYS A 12 0.38 -4.73 4.21
CA CYS A 12 -0.95 -4.22 3.98
C CYS A 12 -0.88 -3.34 2.73
N VAL A 13 -1.72 -3.66 1.74
CA VAL A 13 -1.80 -2.89 0.49
C VAL A 13 -3.13 -2.17 0.46
N GLU A 14 -3.09 -0.86 0.31
CA GLU A 14 -4.29 -0.02 0.30
C GLU A 14 -4.32 0.83 -0.97
N ALA A 15 -5.51 0.95 -1.56
CA ALA A 15 -5.78 1.95 -2.59
C ALA A 15 -6.46 3.17 -1.97
N VAL A 16 -5.84 4.33 -2.14
CA VAL A 16 -6.41 5.65 -1.84
C VAL A 16 -7.02 6.20 -3.12
N HIS A 17 -8.30 6.54 -3.08
CA HIS A 17 -9.01 6.97 -4.29
C HIS A 17 -10.03 8.06 -3.99
N GLY A 18 -10.28 8.92 -4.96
CA GLY A 18 -11.18 10.06 -4.76
C GLY A 18 -11.14 11.09 -5.91
N PRO A 19 -11.96 12.14 -5.81
CA PRO A 19 -11.94 13.25 -6.75
C PRO A 19 -10.59 13.97 -6.70
N VAL A 20 -10.07 14.32 -7.87
CA VAL A 20 -8.83 15.10 -7.99
C VAL A 20 -9.09 16.46 -8.62
N ALA A 21 -8.31 17.46 -8.21
CA ALA A 21 -8.29 18.77 -8.83
C ALA A 21 -7.72 18.72 -10.25
N HIS A 22 -7.72 19.84 -10.95
CA HIS A 22 -7.15 19.92 -12.31
C HIS A 22 -5.65 19.59 -12.32
N GLU A 23 -4.95 19.95 -11.24
CA GLU A 23 -3.54 19.67 -11.03
C GLU A 23 -3.24 18.19 -10.68
N GLY A 24 -4.28 17.35 -10.52
CA GLY A 24 -4.15 15.93 -10.22
C GLY A 24 -3.98 15.59 -8.73
N GLU A 25 -4.01 16.59 -7.85
CA GLU A 25 -4.00 16.38 -6.40
C GLU A 25 -5.36 15.89 -5.89
N PHE A 26 -5.34 14.99 -4.91
CA PHE A 26 -6.55 14.58 -4.21
C PHE A 26 -7.18 15.77 -3.48
N THR A 27 -8.50 15.88 -3.61
CA THR A 27 -9.29 16.79 -2.78
C THR A 27 -9.61 16.15 -1.42
N GLU A 28 -10.24 16.89 -0.50
CA GLU A 28 -10.48 16.43 0.89
C GLU A 28 -11.33 15.14 1.03
N ARG A 29 -11.97 14.67 -0.06
CA ARG A 29 -12.81 13.46 -0.05
C ARG A 29 -12.09 12.26 -0.65
N VAL A 30 -11.11 11.72 0.08
CA VAL A 30 -10.48 10.44 -0.28
C VAL A 30 -11.08 9.28 0.51
N HIS A 31 -11.13 8.13 -0.13
CA HIS A 31 -11.52 6.86 0.44
C HIS A 31 -10.32 5.91 0.38
N VAL A 32 -10.26 4.99 1.34
CA VAL A 32 -9.21 3.97 1.43
C VAL A 32 -9.88 2.61 1.39
N VAL A 33 -9.39 1.74 0.51
CA VAL A 33 -9.80 0.34 0.44
C VAL A 33 -8.56 -0.55 0.56
N GLU A 34 -8.65 -1.59 1.39
CA GLU A 34 -7.63 -2.62 1.46
C GLU A 34 -7.74 -3.53 0.23
N LEU A 35 -6.60 -3.86 -0.38
CA LEU A 35 -6.50 -4.76 -1.51
C LEU A 35 -6.16 -6.16 -0.99
N ALA A 36 -6.90 -7.16 -1.47
CA ALA A 36 -6.65 -8.55 -1.11
C ALA A 36 -5.59 -9.17 -2.03
N PRO A 37 -4.70 -10.03 -1.52
CA PRO A 37 -3.76 -10.77 -2.36
C PRO A 37 -4.50 -11.74 -3.28
N VAL A 38 -4.08 -11.79 -4.55
CA VAL A 38 -4.65 -12.70 -5.56
C VAL A 38 -3.61 -13.65 -6.17
N GLY A 39 -2.37 -13.64 -5.64
CA GLY A 39 -1.26 -14.48 -6.08
C GLY A 39 -0.14 -13.68 -6.76
N ASP A 40 1.06 -14.26 -6.82
CA ASP A 40 2.21 -13.74 -7.58
C ASP A 40 2.54 -12.25 -7.32
N GLY A 41 2.50 -11.81 -6.06
CA GLY A 41 2.75 -10.40 -5.70
C GLY A 41 1.71 -9.41 -6.24
N THR A 42 0.52 -9.91 -6.59
CA THR A 42 -0.60 -9.13 -7.11
C THR A 42 -1.68 -8.99 -6.03
N PHE A 43 -2.23 -7.79 -5.92
CA PHE A 43 -3.31 -7.45 -5.01
C PHE A 43 -4.46 -6.83 -5.79
N ALA A 44 -5.70 -7.14 -5.41
CA ALA A 44 -6.90 -6.68 -6.09
C ALA A 44 -7.94 -6.18 -5.08
N GLY A 45 -8.70 -5.17 -5.50
CA GLY A 45 -9.81 -4.61 -4.74
C GLY A 45 -10.77 -3.90 -5.69
N GLN A 46 -11.96 -3.58 -5.20
CA GLN A 46 -12.98 -2.90 -5.98
C GLN A 46 -13.22 -1.50 -5.42
N ILE A 47 -13.35 -0.54 -6.32
CA ILE A 47 -13.61 0.86 -6.00
C ILE A 47 -14.90 1.27 -6.73
N ALA A 48 -15.85 1.86 -6.00
CA ALA A 48 -17.05 2.43 -6.59
C ALA A 48 -16.83 3.93 -6.86
N ILE A 49 -17.07 4.35 -8.10
CA ILE A 49 -16.98 5.76 -8.51
C ILE A 49 -18.40 6.31 -8.63
N GLY A 50 -18.79 7.16 -7.68
CA GLY A 50 -20.15 7.69 -7.58
C GLY A 50 -20.34 9.10 -8.12
N ILE A 51 -19.30 9.74 -8.67
CA ILE A 51 -19.32 11.13 -9.11
C ILE A 51 -18.75 11.28 -10.53
N ALA A 52 -19.25 12.27 -11.26
CA ALA A 52 -18.66 12.69 -12.52
C ALA A 52 -17.49 13.66 -12.29
N GLY A 53 -16.47 13.59 -13.16
CA GLY A 53 -15.27 14.44 -13.10
C GLY A 53 -13.97 13.62 -13.00
N SER A 54 -12.85 14.31 -12.80
CA SER A 54 -11.54 13.67 -12.64
C SER A 54 -11.46 12.88 -11.33
N TYR A 55 -11.02 11.62 -11.44
CA TYR A 55 -10.95 10.69 -10.32
C TYR A 55 -9.57 10.03 -10.28
N GLY A 56 -8.90 10.14 -9.15
CA GLY A 56 -7.57 9.59 -8.93
C GLY A 56 -7.63 8.27 -8.15
N VAL A 57 -6.62 7.43 -8.39
CA VAL A 57 -6.32 6.26 -7.57
C VAL A 57 -4.81 6.20 -7.37
N SER A 58 -4.39 5.94 -6.14
CA SER A 58 -3.00 5.71 -5.75
C SER A 58 -2.95 4.50 -4.84
N THR A 59 -1.87 3.71 -4.93
CA THR A 59 -1.68 2.53 -4.08
C THR A 59 -0.53 2.78 -3.12
N ARG A 60 -0.69 2.37 -1.86
CA ARG A 60 0.39 2.35 -0.87
C ARG A 60 0.55 0.95 -0.28
N VAL A 61 1.79 0.63 0.07
CA VAL A 61 2.17 -0.63 0.72
C VAL A 61 2.80 -0.28 2.05
N SER A 62 2.36 -0.92 3.13
CA SER A 62 2.90 -0.72 4.48
C SER A 62 3.20 -2.06 5.13
N PRO A 63 4.35 -2.25 5.79
CA PRO A 63 4.63 -3.49 6.52
C PRO A 63 3.61 -3.70 7.65
N VAL A 64 3.18 -4.94 7.86
CA VAL A 64 2.32 -5.37 8.97
C VAL A 64 2.93 -6.60 9.62
N HIS A 65 4.03 -6.40 10.35
CA HIS A 65 4.58 -7.44 11.22
C HIS A 65 4.04 -7.22 12.65
N PRO A 66 3.66 -8.26 13.42
CA PRO A 66 3.22 -8.10 14.81
C PRO A 66 4.29 -7.49 15.74
N ASP A 67 5.58 -7.58 15.38
CA ASP A 67 6.67 -6.87 16.09
C ASP A 67 6.89 -5.43 15.59
N LEU A 68 6.12 -4.96 14.60
CA LEU A 68 6.13 -3.57 14.17
C LEU A 68 5.25 -2.76 15.13
N ALA A 69 5.87 -2.15 16.13
CA ALA A 69 5.19 -1.45 17.23
C ALA A 69 4.30 -0.27 16.79
N SER A 70 4.33 0.16 15.51
CA SER A 70 3.44 1.18 14.98
C SER A 70 3.41 1.19 13.44
N ARG A 71 2.22 1.45 12.85
CA ARG A 71 2.00 1.74 11.41
C ARG A 71 2.77 2.95 10.87
N PHE A 72 3.40 3.72 11.76
CA PHE A 72 4.19 4.91 11.44
C PHE A 72 5.70 4.74 11.70
N ASP A 73 6.16 3.55 12.11
CA ASP A 73 7.59 3.34 12.32
C ASP A 73 8.27 3.10 10.96
N LEU A 74 8.73 4.19 10.39
CA LEU A 74 9.44 4.26 9.12
C LEU A 74 10.65 3.32 9.16
N GLY A 75 10.61 2.31 8.28
CA GLY A 75 11.72 1.48 7.82
C GLY A 75 13.00 1.50 8.65
N ARG A 76 13.12 0.57 9.59
CA ARG A 76 14.42 0.17 10.13
C ARG A 76 14.76 -1.23 9.61
N VAL A 77 15.43 -1.29 8.46
CA VAL A 77 16.16 -2.50 8.06
C VAL A 77 17.42 -2.59 8.92
N GLY A 78 17.58 -3.68 9.67
CA GLY A 78 18.86 -4.11 10.25
C GLY A 78 18.71 -5.28 11.23
N PRO A 79 19.79 -6.00 11.61
CA PRO A 79 21.17 -5.97 11.13
C PRO A 79 21.75 -7.35 10.70
N GLY A 80 22.76 -7.32 9.82
CA GLY A 80 23.97 -8.17 9.88
C GLY A 80 23.86 -9.70 9.82
N GLY A 81 24.15 -10.27 8.64
CA GLY A 81 24.76 -11.59 8.51
C GLY A 81 26.28 -11.47 8.37
N ARG A 82 27.04 -11.87 9.39
CA ARG A 82 28.51 -12.03 9.31
C ARG A 82 28.88 -13.42 8.78
N SER A 83 30.00 -13.41 8.05
CA SER A 83 30.98 -14.50 7.90
C SER A 83 30.74 -15.50 6.76
N HIS A 84 31.54 -15.35 5.71
CA HIS A 84 32.12 -16.49 5.02
C HIS A 84 33.65 -16.34 5.07
N ARG A 85 34.26 -17.35 5.71
CA ARG A 85 35.66 -17.81 5.74
C ARG A 85 36.75 -16.97 5.08
#